data_AF-A0A355G825-F1
#
_entry.id   AF-A0A355G825-F1
#
_cell.length_a   1.000
_cell.length_b   1.000
_cell.length_c   1.000
_cell.angle_alpha   90.00
_cell.angle_beta   90.00
_cell.angle_gamma   90.00
#
_symmetry.space_group_name_H-M   'P 1'
#
loop_
_entity.id
_entity.type
_entity.pdbx_description
1 polymer ?
#
loop_
_entity_poly.entity_id
_entity_poly.type
_entity_poly.pdbx_seq_one_letter_code
_entity_poly.pdbx_strand_id
1 'polypeptide(L)'
;EHQVRDIPLFIANTKFYGGGPAYLGPAYSPFMFSGDPNSSKFSVDNLSVNQSAAVALKKRNQLLSQFDTSRRELDKSGSMAALDKFNNRALSMLTSDRTSQAFDLSAEPEELRDEYGRTTWGQGLLLARRLVESGVRLVQLQASFSLSKKAGRTSNWDDHSVNADIFQAYRERMPVFDQAVPALINDLHRRGLDQNVLFIFCGEFGRTPKVRHQDKKTKRPGRDHWCRAMSIFMAGGGLK
;
A
#
# COMPACT_ATOMS: atom_id res chain seq x y z
N GLU A 1 1.07 23.03 10.27
CA GLU A 1 1.67 21.72 10.57
C GLU A 1 3.02 21.57 9.89
N HIS A 2 4.08 21.22 10.63
CA HIS A 2 5.35 20.83 10.03
C HIS A 2 5.17 19.51 9.28
N GLN A 3 5.24 19.58 7.94
CA GLN A 3 5.21 18.38 7.11
C GLN A 3 6.48 17.58 7.39
N VAL A 4 6.33 16.46 8.10
CA VAL A 4 7.37 15.47 8.40
C VAL A 4 7.99 15.04 7.06
N ARG A 5 9.25 15.46 6.81
CA ARG A 5 9.90 15.36 5.47
C ARG A 5 10.60 14.03 5.23
N ASP A 6 10.72 13.22 6.27
CA ASP A 6 11.56 12.03 6.37
C ASP A 6 10.78 10.72 6.20
N ILE A 7 9.50 10.78 5.84
CA ILE A 7 8.66 9.62 5.51
C ILE A 7 7.92 9.80 4.17
N PRO A 8 7.71 8.73 3.37
CA PRO A 8 6.90 8.82 2.16
C PRO A 8 5.48 9.31 2.42
N LEU A 9 4.96 10.17 1.53
CA LEU A 9 3.56 10.62 1.62
C LEU A 9 2.58 9.54 1.19
N PHE A 10 2.94 8.78 0.16
CA PHE A 10 2.12 7.76 -0.45
C PHE A 10 2.92 6.46 -0.58
N ILE A 11 2.39 5.39 -0.02
CA ILE A 11 2.97 4.04 -0.09
C ILE A 11 1.95 3.08 -0.69
N ALA A 12 2.40 2.17 -1.56
CA ALA A 12 1.56 1.11 -2.10
C ALA A 12 2.29 -0.23 -2.23
N ASN A 13 1.54 -1.34 -2.16
CA ASN A 13 2.09 -2.71 -2.25
C ASN A 13 1.96 -3.36 -3.64
N THR A 14 1.18 -2.78 -4.55
CA THR A 14 0.98 -3.34 -5.89
C THR A 14 0.86 -2.25 -6.93
N LYS A 15 1.55 -2.43 -8.06
CA LYS A 15 1.39 -1.56 -9.22
C LYS A 15 0.01 -1.80 -9.82
N PHE A 16 -0.85 -0.79 -9.76
CA PHE A 16 -2.16 -0.87 -10.40
C PHE A 16 -2.00 -0.78 -11.93
N TYR A 17 -2.75 -1.60 -12.67
CA TYR A 17 -2.73 -1.57 -14.14
C TYR A 17 -3.38 -0.26 -14.64
N GLY A 18 -2.62 0.55 -15.38
CA GLY A 18 -3.04 1.92 -15.73
C GLY A 18 -2.91 2.93 -14.57
N GLY A 19 -2.34 2.52 -13.44
CA GLY A 19 -2.05 3.38 -12.31
C GLY A 19 -0.71 4.10 -12.47
N GLY A 20 -0.59 5.25 -11.81
CA GLY A 20 0.59 6.10 -11.81
C GLY A 20 0.20 7.53 -11.48
N PRO A 21 1.17 8.44 -11.30
CA PRO A 21 0.86 9.83 -10.97
C PRO A 21 0.15 10.58 -12.12
N ALA A 22 0.03 9.98 -13.31
CA ALA A 22 -0.58 10.58 -14.48
C ALA A 22 -0.10 12.03 -14.70
N TYR A 23 -1.02 12.99 -14.77
CA TYR A 23 -0.72 14.41 -14.96
C TYR A 23 -0.08 15.10 -13.73
N LEU A 24 -0.08 14.47 -12.54
CA LEU A 24 0.59 15.01 -11.35
C LEU A 24 2.13 14.88 -11.47
N GLY A 25 2.61 13.95 -12.28
CA GLY A 25 4.02 13.75 -12.57
C GLY A 25 4.79 12.88 -11.56
N PRO A 26 6.01 12.43 -11.89
CA PRO A 26 6.74 11.39 -11.16
C PRO A 26 6.92 11.63 -9.66
N ALA A 27 6.96 12.90 -9.23
CA ALA A 27 7.12 13.29 -7.83
C ALA A 27 5.97 12.82 -6.91
N TYR A 28 4.81 12.49 -7.46
CA TYR A 28 3.65 11.98 -6.73
C TYR A 28 3.47 10.46 -6.89
N SER A 29 4.45 9.78 -7.47
CA SER A 29 4.43 8.32 -7.54
C SER A 29 4.46 7.72 -6.13
N PRO A 30 3.72 6.63 -5.88
CA PRO A 30 3.83 5.92 -4.62
C PRO A 30 5.25 5.37 -4.45
N PHE A 31 5.72 5.38 -3.21
CA PHE A 31 6.81 4.50 -2.81
C PHE A 31 6.28 3.06 -2.80
N MET A 32 6.83 2.22 -3.67
CA MET A 32 6.43 0.83 -3.82
C MET A 32 7.34 -0.05 -2.98
N PHE A 33 6.80 -0.70 -1.96
CA PHE A 33 7.53 -1.76 -1.25
C PHE A 33 7.27 -3.11 -1.90
N SER A 34 8.25 -4.01 -1.79
CA SER A 34 8.18 -5.39 -2.25
C SER A 34 8.37 -6.35 -1.08
N GLY A 35 7.95 -7.60 -1.28
CA GLY A 35 8.03 -8.64 -0.26
C GLY A 35 6.71 -8.86 0.47
N ASP A 36 6.65 -10.00 1.16
CA ASP A 36 5.51 -10.41 1.98
C ASP A 36 5.72 -9.91 3.42
N PRO A 37 4.87 -9.01 3.95
CA PRO A 37 4.97 -8.53 5.34
C PRO A 37 4.87 -9.65 6.40
N ASN A 38 4.35 -10.82 6.05
CA ASN A 38 4.31 -11.97 6.93
C ASN A 38 5.59 -12.82 6.92
N SER A 39 6.51 -12.57 5.99
CA SER A 39 7.79 -13.28 5.92
C SER A 39 8.72 -12.82 7.04
N SER A 40 9.43 -13.77 7.67
CA SER A 40 10.50 -13.46 8.62
C SER A 40 11.71 -12.75 7.98
N LYS A 41 11.78 -12.77 6.64
CA LYS A 41 12.79 -12.06 5.85
C LYS A 41 12.27 -10.77 5.24
N PHE A 42 11.08 -10.30 5.66
CA PHE A 42 10.53 -9.05 5.16
C PHE A 42 11.47 -7.90 5.51
N SER A 43 11.98 -7.26 4.46
CA SER A 43 12.76 -6.05 4.53
C SER A 43 12.50 -5.26 3.27
N VAL A 44 12.55 -3.94 3.36
CA VAL A 44 12.39 -3.07 2.19
C VAL A 44 13.77 -2.80 1.62
N ASP A 45 14.03 -3.31 0.40
CA ASP A 45 15.32 -3.31 -0.32
C ASP A 45 15.96 -1.92 -0.58
N ASN A 46 15.37 -0.85 -0.03
CA ASN A 46 15.82 0.52 -0.20
C ASN A 46 16.06 1.25 1.15
N LEU A 47 15.72 0.66 2.30
CA LEU A 47 15.88 1.29 3.61
C LEU A 47 17.14 0.84 4.36
N SER A 48 17.79 -0.22 3.90
CA SER A 48 19.09 -0.66 4.42
C SER A 48 20.24 -0.04 3.64
N VAL A 49 20.26 1.29 3.52
CA VAL A 49 21.49 1.95 3.10
C VAL A 49 22.45 1.82 4.27
N ASN A 50 23.48 0.97 4.14
CA ASN A 50 24.58 0.89 5.11
C ASN A 50 25.03 2.33 5.43
N GLN A 51 25.18 2.68 6.72
CA GLN A 51 25.43 4.04 7.17
C GLN A 51 26.59 4.71 6.39
N SER A 52 27.60 3.93 6.00
CA SER A 52 28.70 4.33 5.11
C SER A 52 28.25 4.70 3.67
N ALA A 53 27.35 3.92 3.08
CA ALA A 53 26.74 4.19 1.78
C ALA A 53 25.78 5.40 1.84
N ALA A 54 25.10 5.64 2.96
CA ALA A 54 24.24 6.80 3.17
C ALA A 54 25.07 8.09 3.21
N VAL A 55 26.19 8.07 3.94
CA VAL A 55 27.17 9.16 3.96
C VAL A 55 27.76 9.40 2.58
N ALA A 56 28.12 8.34 1.84
CA ALA A 56 28.65 8.46 0.48
C ALA A 56 27.63 9.05 -0.51
N LEU A 57 26.36 8.62 -0.46
CA LEU A 57 25.28 9.17 -1.28
C LEU A 57 24.98 10.63 -0.93
N LYS A 58 24.98 10.98 0.36
CA LYS A 58 24.79 12.37 0.82
C LYS A 58 25.92 13.27 0.33
N LYS A 59 27.16 12.80 0.38
CA LYS A 59 28.34 13.50 -0.16
C LYS A 59 28.27 13.66 -1.69
N ARG A 60 27.82 12.63 -2.41
CA ARG A 60 27.61 12.68 -3.86
C ARG A 60 26.50 13.68 -4.24
N ASN A 61 25.38 13.70 -3.51
CA ASN A 61 24.32 14.69 -3.72
C ASN A 61 24.76 16.12 -3.38
N GLN A 62 25.60 16.32 -2.36
CA GLN A 62 26.20 17.64 -2.09
C GLN A 62 27.13 18.11 -3.22
N LEU A 63 27.91 17.20 -3.81
CA LEU A 63 28.77 17.54 -4.95
C LEU A 63 27.95 17.81 -6.22
N LEU A 64 26.90 17.02 -6.45
CA LEU A 64 25.96 17.26 -7.56
C LEU A 64 25.25 18.60 -7.42
N SER A 65 24.77 18.94 -6.22
CA SER A 65 24.10 20.23 -5.99
C SER A 65 25.04 21.42 -6.19
N GLN A 66 26.34 21.27 -5.87
CA GLN A 66 27.39 22.25 -6.16
C GLN A 66 27.67 22.41 -7.66
N PHE A 67 27.61 21.33 -8.44
CA PHE A 67 27.75 21.39 -9.90
C PHE A 67 26.48 21.96 -10.58
N ASP A 68 25.31 21.63 -10.04
CA ASP A 68 24.01 22.07 -10.53
C ASP A 68 23.73 23.56 -10.24
N THR A 69 24.36 24.15 -9.22
CA THR A 69 24.32 25.61 -8.99
C THR A 69 24.86 26.40 -10.19
N SER A 70 25.87 25.90 -10.89
CA SER A 70 26.43 26.56 -12.09
C SER A 70 25.50 26.47 -13.31
N ARG A 71 24.60 25.49 -13.35
CA ARG A 71 23.62 25.29 -14.43
C ARG A 71 22.27 25.97 -14.15
N ARG A 72 21.97 26.23 -12.87
CA ARG A 72 20.74 26.89 -12.41
C ARG A 72 20.58 28.32 -12.91
N GLU A 73 21.67 29.04 -13.13
CA GLU A 73 21.63 30.39 -13.71
C GLU A 73 21.10 30.40 -15.16
N LEU A 74 21.11 29.25 -15.84
CA LEU A 74 20.62 29.08 -17.21
C LEU A 74 19.22 28.44 -17.30
N ASP A 75 18.69 27.87 -16.20
CA ASP A 75 17.39 27.17 -16.20
C ASP A 75 16.22 28.10 -15.81
N LYS A 76 15.62 28.78 -16.79
CA LYS A 76 14.40 29.60 -16.61
C LYS A 76 13.12 28.78 -16.34
N SER A 77 13.15 27.45 -16.47
CA SER A 77 11.94 26.61 -16.42
C SER A 77 11.57 26.08 -15.03
N GLY A 78 12.49 26.17 -14.05
CA GLY A 78 12.30 25.63 -12.70
C GLY A 78 12.35 24.09 -12.60
N SER A 79 12.61 23.40 -13.71
CA SER A 79 12.65 21.93 -13.80
C SER A 79 13.75 21.34 -12.92
N MET A 80 14.91 21.99 -12.84
CA MET A 80 16.00 21.53 -11.98
C MET A 80 15.70 21.65 -10.49
N ALA A 81 14.95 22.66 -10.06
CA ALA A 81 14.54 22.79 -8.66
C ALA A 81 13.55 21.68 -8.23
N ALA A 82 12.72 21.20 -9.15
CA ALA A 82 11.81 20.08 -8.91
C ALA A 82 12.58 18.74 -8.79
N LEU A 83 13.57 18.51 -9.67
CA LEU A 83 14.46 17.36 -9.62
C LEU A 83 15.29 17.30 -8.32
N ASP A 84 15.80 18.45 -7.86
CA ASP A 84 16.53 18.53 -6.59
C ASP A 84 15.67 18.24 -5.37
N LYS A 85 14.45 18.79 -5.34
CA LYS A 85 13.49 18.47 -4.27
C LYS A 85 13.16 16.98 -4.28
N PHE A 86 13.02 16.38 -5.45
CA PHE A 86 12.79 14.94 -5.61
C PHE A 86 13.97 14.12 -5.06
N ASN A 87 15.21 14.41 -5.49
CA ASN A 87 16.40 13.69 -5.08
C ASN A 87 16.69 13.84 -3.58
N ASN A 88 16.57 15.05 -3.03
CA ASN A 88 16.78 15.28 -1.59
C ASN A 88 15.74 14.57 -0.74
N ARG A 89 14.48 14.53 -1.19
CA ARG A 89 13.40 13.85 -0.47
C ARG A 89 13.53 12.34 -0.55
N ALA A 90 13.87 11.80 -1.72
CA ALA A 90 14.18 10.38 -1.88
C ALA A 90 15.34 9.99 -0.97
N LEU A 91 16.42 10.76 -0.95
CA LEU A 91 17.57 10.48 -0.08
C LEU A 91 17.18 10.53 1.41
N SER A 92 16.44 11.55 1.85
CA SER A 92 16.03 11.65 3.26
C SER A 92 15.10 10.52 3.69
N MET A 93 14.24 10.00 2.79
CA MET A 93 13.40 8.84 3.07
C MET A 93 14.22 7.55 3.19
N LEU A 94 15.21 7.36 2.30
CA LEU A 94 16.08 6.17 2.29
C LEU A 94 17.00 6.11 3.51
N THR A 95 17.31 7.25 4.12
CA THR A 95 18.23 7.36 5.27
C THR A 95 17.52 7.67 6.59
N SER A 96 16.18 7.63 6.64
CA SER A 96 15.43 7.96 7.85
C SER A 96 15.19 6.72 8.72
N ASP A 97 15.66 6.79 9.97
CA ASP A 97 15.37 5.78 11.00
C ASP A 97 13.86 5.62 11.21
N ARG A 98 13.08 6.71 11.08
CA ARG A 98 11.62 6.69 11.23
C ARG A 98 10.96 5.83 10.16
N THR A 99 11.39 5.95 8.90
CA THR A 99 10.83 5.13 7.82
C THR A 99 11.21 3.67 8.02
N SER A 100 12.46 3.38 8.36
CA SER A 100 12.90 2.01 8.65
C SER A 100 12.10 1.37 9.79
N GLN A 101 11.94 2.07 10.92
CA GLN A 101 11.14 1.61 12.06
C GLN A 101 9.67 1.38 11.69
N ALA A 102 9.08 2.22 10.83
CA ALA A 102 7.70 2.07 10.40
C ALA A 102 7.46 0.76 9.63
N PHE A 103 8.45 0.29 8.87
CA PHE A 103 8.42 -0.98 8.15
C PHE A 103 8.82 -2.19 9.01
N ASP A 104 9.46 -1.96 10.16
CA ASP A 104 9.84 -3.02 11.07
C ASP A 104 8.63 -3.57 11.84
N LEU A 105 8.15 -4.69 11.34
CA LEU A 105 7.02 -5.43 11.86
C LEU A 105 7.38 -6.32 13.07
N SER A 106 8.67 -6.54 13.34
CA SER A 106 9.16 -7.31 14.49
C SER A 106 9.10 -6.52 15.81
N ALA A 107 8.94 -5.19 15.71
CA ALA A 107 8.73 -4.30 16.85
C ALA A 107 7.30 -4.37 17.42
N GLU A 108 6.38 -5.13 16.81
CA GLU A 108 5.03 -5.34 17.32
C GLU A 108 4.93 -6.63 18.15
N PRO A 109 4.13 -6.65 19.22
CA PRO A 109 3.87 -7.87 19.97
C PRO A 109 3.32 -9.01 19.09
N GLU A 110 3.75 -10.24 19.36
CA GLU A 110 3.31 -11.42 18.60
C GLU A 110 1.79 -11.61 18.69
N GLU A 111 1.19 -11.30 19.83
CA GLU A 111 -0.27 -11.38 20.03
C GLU A 111 -1.02 -10.43 19.09
N LEU A 112 -0.46 -9.24 18.85
CA LEU A 112 -1.06 -8.28 17.91
C LEU A 112 -0.91 -8.76 16.47
N ARG A 113 0.24 -9.34 16.13
CA ARG A 113 0.44 -9.96 14.80
C ARG A 113 -0.55 -11.10 14.59
N ASP A 114 -0.87 -11.88 15.63
CA ASP A 114 -1.87 -12.94 15.56
C ASP A 114 -3.31 -12.41 15.47
N GLU A 115 -3.63 -11.29 16.13
CA GLU A 115 -4.94 -10.62 16.01
C GLU A 115 -5.25 -10.25 14.56
N TYR A 116 -4.26 -9.68 13.84
CA TYR A 116 -4.38 -9.37 12.40
C TYR A 116 -4.34 -10.62 11.50
N GLY A 117 -3.88 -11.75 12.03
CA GLY A 117 -3.68 -13.00 11.31
C GLY A 117 -2.34 -13.05 10.56
N ARG A 118 -1.68 -14.22 10.62
CA ARG A 118 -0.40 -14.51 9.95
C ARG A 118 -0.57 -14.79 8.46
N THR A 119 -1.14 -13.82 7.76
CA THR A 119 -1.33 -13.81 6.31
C THR A 119 -0.66 -12.57 5.71
N THR A 120 -0.30 -12.63 4.44
CA THR A 120 0.28 -11.48 3.72
C THR A 120 -0.60 -10.23 3.82
N TRP A 121 -1.92 -10.39 3.71
CA TRP A 121 -2.84 -9.26 3.78
C TRP A 121 -3.05 -8.76 5.21
N GLY A 122 -3.19 -9.65 6.19
CA GLY A 122 -3.32 -9.29 7.60
C GLY A 122 -2.10 -8.52 8.12
N GLN A 123 -0.90 -9.05 7.87
CA GLN A 123 0.35 -8.36 8.20
C GLN A 123 0.55 -7.10 7.35
N GLY A 124 0.01 -7.06 6.13
CA GLY A 124 -0.08 -5.86 5.32
C GLY A 124 -0.90 -4.76 5.99
N LEU A 125 -2.08 -5.07 6.54
CA LEU A 125 -2.90 -4.10 7.27
C LEU A 125 -2.21 -3.62 8.56
N LEU A 126 -1.52 -4.51 9.29
CA LEU A 126 -0.71 -4.13 10.46
C LEU A 126 0.41 -3.15 10.06
N LEU A 127 1.11 -3.45 8.96
CA LEU A 127 2.11 -2.54 8.40
C LEU A 127 1.47 -1.20 8.01
N ALA A 128 0.29 -1.20 7.39
CA ALA A 128 -0.42 0.03 7.05
C ALA A 128 -0.71 0.88 8.28
N ARG A 129 -1.14 0.26 9.39
CA ARG A 129 -1.35 0.95 10.67
C ARG A 129 -0.06 1.61 11.15
N ARG A 130 1.06 0.89 11.18
CA ARG A 130 2.38 1.45 11.58
C ARG A 130 2.81 2.62 10.69
N LEU A 131 2.57 2.51 9.38
CA LEU A 131 2.90 3.54 8.41
C LEU A 131 2.08 4.82 8.64
N VAL A 132 0.77 4.72 8.84
CA VAL A 132 -0.07 5.90 9.12
C VAL A 132 0.24 6.52 10.47
N GLU A 133 0.51 5.70 11.50
CA GLU A 133 0.97 6.14 12.82
C GLU A 133 2.32 6.88 12.73
N SER A 134 3.20 6.40 11.86
CA SER A 134 4.47 7.05 11.54
C SER A 134 4.32 8.28 10.65
N GLY A 135 3.11 8.65 10.22
CA GLY A 135 2.82 9.90 9.50
C GLY A 135 2.70 9.79 7.98
N VAL A 136 2.65 8.58 7.43
CA VAL A 136 2.29 8.37 6.01
C VAL A 136 0.86 8.84 5.78
N ARG A 137 0.64 9.65 4.74
CA ARG A 137 -0.66 10.28 4.48
C ARG A 137 -1.62 9.41 3.69
N LEU A 138 -1.11 8.52 2.85
CA LEU A 138 -1.89 7.56 2.08
C LEU A 138 -1.15 6.22 2.01
N VAL A 139 -1.82 5.15 2.44
CA VAL A 139 -1.34 3.78 2.28
C VAL A 139 -2.37 3.02 1.45
N GLN A 140 -1.96 2.49 0.31
CA GLN A 140 -2.81 1.70 -0.56
C GLN A 140 -2.36 0.24 -0.56
N LEU A 141 -3.26 -0.65 -0.16
CA LEU A 141 -3.02 -2.08 -0.20
C LEU A 141 -4.04 -2.77 -1.09
N GLN A 142 -3.55 -3.50 -2.10
CA GLN A 142 -4.40 -4.41 -2.84
C GLN A 142 -4.66 -5.66 -1.99
N ALA A 143 -5.94 -5.96 -1.76
CA ALA A 143 -6.37 -7.17 -1.08
C ALA A 143 -6.28 -8.38 -2.02
N SER A 144 -5.10 -8.99 -2.05
CA SER A 144 -4.79 -10.15 -2.88
C SER A 144 -4.70 -11.42 -2.03
N PHE A 145 -5.27 -12.51 -2.50
CA PHE A 145 -5.35 -13.79 -1.80
C PHE A 145 -4.94 -14.94 -2.70
N SER A 146 -4.12 -15.87 -2.18
CA SER A 146 -3.76 -17.09 -2.90
C SER A 146 -4.89 -18.10 -2.81
N LEU A 147 -5.77 -18.12 -3.81
CA LEU A 147 -6.86 -19.08 -3.89
C LEU A 147 -6.38 -20.49 -4.22
N SER A 148 -7.09 -21.49 -3.73
CA SER A 148 -6.96 -22.86 -4.19
C SER A 148 -7.34 -22.97 -5.68
N LYS A 149 -6.73 -23.93 -6.39
CA LYS A 149 -7.07 -24.21 -7.81
C LYS A 149 -8.55 -24.54 -8.02
N LYS A 150 -9.23 -25.01 -6.96
CA LYS A 150 -10.66 -25.34 -6.97
C LYS A 150 -11.51 -24.07 -6.95
N ALA A 151 -11.13 -23.10 -6.11
CA ALA A 151 -11.83 -21.83 -5.97
C ALA A 151 -11.61 -20.92 -7.18
N GLY A 152 -10.39 -20.85 -7.73
CA GLY A 152 -10.16 -19.97 -8.87
C GLY A 152 -8.71 -19.93 -9.32
N ARG A 153 -8.47 -19.06 -10.30
CA ARG A 153 -7.13 -18.81 -10.87
C ARG A 153 -6.64 -17.38 -10.68
N THR A 154 -7.46 -16.53 -10.05
CA THR A 154 -7.11 -15.14 -9.78
C THR A 154 -6.86 -14.93 -8.29
N SER A 155 -5.93 -14.03 -7.98
CA SER A 155 -5.65 -13.59 -6.61
C SER A 155 -6.42 -12.33 -6.21
N ASN A 156 -7.06 -11.64 -7.16
CA ASN A 156 -7.85 -10.43 -6.91
C ASN A 156 -9.34 -10.76 -6.75
N TRP A 157 -10.19 -9.73 -6.66
CA TRP A 157 -11.65 -9.85 -6.50
C TRP A 157 -12.40 -9.99 -7.83
N ASP A 158 -11.75 -10.54 -8.85
CA ASP A 158 -12.34 -10.72 -10.17
C ASP A 158 -13.14 -12.01 -10.32
N ASP A 159 -14.26 -12.09 -9.60
CA ASP A 159 -15.06 -13.30 -9.43
C ASP A 159 -16.08 -13.54 -10.57
N HIS A 160 -15.64 -13.37 -11.81
CA HIS A 160 -16.38 -13.87 -12.98
C HIS A 160 -16.35 -15.41 -13.03
N SER A 161 -17.35 -16.01 -13.66
CA SER A 161 -17.46 -17.47 -13.84
C SER A 161 -16.19 -18.10 -14.47
N VAL A 162 -15.47 -17.37 -15.31
CA VAL A 162 -14.24 -17.84 -15.99
C VAL A 162 -12.98 -17.75 -15.10
N ASN A 163 -13.06 -17.01 -13.99
CA ASN A 163 -11.91 -16.70 -13.14
C ASN A 163 -12.00 -17.40 -11.78
N ALA A 164 -13.17 -17.41 -11.16
CA ALA A 164 -13.39 -18.04 -9.87
C ALA A 164 -14.82 -18.57 -9.71
N ASP A 165 -14.97 -19.60 -8.88
CA ASP A 165 -16.24 -19.93 -8.22
C ASP A 165 -16.38 -18.96 -7.04
N ILE A 166 -17.32 -18.02 -7.15
CA ILE A 166 -17.48 -16.94 -6.17
C ILE A 166 -17.70 -17.45 -4.74
N PHE A 167 -18.43 -18.55 -4.55
CA PHE A 167 -18.73 -19.05 -3.21
C PHE A 167 -17.53 -19.75 -2.59
N GLN A 168 -16.74 -20.47 -3.38
CA GLN A 168 -15.51 -21.07 -2.90
C GLN A 168 -14.44 -20.01 -2.62
N ALA A 169 -14.30 -19.04 -3.52
CA ALA A 169 -13.39 -17.90 -3.33
C ALA A 169 -13.72 -17.14 -2.03
N TYR A 170 -15.00 -16.88 -1.75
CA TYR A 170 -15.39 -16.19 -0.51
C TYR A 170 -15.12 -17.04 0.74
N ARG A 171 -15.34 -18.36 0.70
CA ARG A 171 -14.99 -19.24 1.84
C ARG A 171 -13.49 -19.22 2.17
N GLU A 172 -12.64 -18.95 1.19
CA GLU A 172 -11.19 -18.84 1.39
C GLU A 172 -10.74 -17.42 1.79
N ARG A 173 -11.36 -16.37 1.23
CA ARG A 173 -10.96 -14.97 1.47
C ARG A 173 -11.60 -14.35 2.70
N MET A 174 -12.90 -14.60 2.93
CA MET A 174 -13.67 -13.95 3.99
C MET A 174 -13.11 -14.22 5.39
N PRO A 175 -12.62 -15.42 5.76
CA PRO A 175 -12.05 -15.62 7.09
C PRO A 175 -10.85 -14.70 7.37
N VAL A 176 -10.00 -14.48 6.37
CA VAL A 176 -8.87 -13.54 6.49
C VAL A 176 -9.38 -12.09 6.56
N PHE A 177 -10.43 -11.76 5.81
CA PHE A 177 -11.07 -10.45 5.85
C PHE A 177 -11.68 -10.14 7.23
N ASP A 178 -12.49 -11.06 7.73
CA ASP A 178 -13.23 -10.97 9.00
C ASP A 178 -12.29 -11.02 10.22
N GLN A 179 -11.06 -11.48 10.06
CA GLN A 179 -10.02 -11.37 11.08
C GLN A 179 -9.29 -10.01 11.01
N ALA A 180 -8.73 -9.68 9.84
CA ALA A 180 -7.77 -8.58 9.72
C ALA A 180 -8.43 -7.19 9.74
N VAL A 181 -9.63 -7.04 9.19
CA VAL A 181 -10.30 -5.72 9.13
C VAL A 181 -10.77 -5.26 10.50
N PRO A 182 -11.48 -6.09 11.31
CA PRO A 182 -11.81 -5.70 12.67
C PRO A 182 -10.57 -5.43 13.52
N ALA A 183 -9.50 -6.22 13.36
CA ALA A 183 -8.23 -5.99 14.05
C ALA A 183 -7.67 -4.59 13.75
N LEU A 184 -7.63 -4.19 12.47
CA LEU A 184 -7.20 -2.84 12.08
C LEU A 184 -8.07 -1.75 12.70
N ILE A 185 -9.40 -1.87 12.60
CA ILE A 185 -10.33 -0.86 13.11
C ILE A 185 -10.19 -0.73 14.63
N ASN A 186 -10.16 -1.85 15.35
CA ASN A 186 -10.00 -1.85 16.80
C ASN A 186 -8.64 -1.28 17.22
N ASP A 187 -7.57 -1.60 16.50
CA ASP A 187 -6.22 -1.08 16.77
C ASP A 187 -6.16 0.44 16.55
N LEU A 188 -6.80 0.96 15.50
CA LEU A 188 -6.93 2.40 15.28
C LEU A 188 -7.68 3.08 16.44
N HIS A 189 -8.77 2.49 16.93
CA HIS A 189 -9.50 3.00 18.10
C HIS A 189 -8.66 2.96 19.38
N ARG A 190 -7.99 1.83 19.66
CA ARG A 190 -7.14 1.68 20.87
C ARG A 190 -6.02 2.71 20.92
N ARG A 191 -5.54 3.16 19.76
CA ARG A 191 -4.47 4.17 19.62
C ARG A 191 -4.98 5.60 19.48
N GLY A 192 -6.30 5.82 19.46
CA GLY A 192 -6.91 7.13 19.21
C GLY A 192 -6.64 7.68 17.81
N LEU A 193 -6.31 6.81 16.86
CA LEU A 193 -6.07 7.15 15.45
C LEU A 193 -7.36 7.18 14.63
N ASP A 194 -8.44 6.58 15.12
CA ASP A 194 -9.75 6.50 14.47
C ASP A 194 -10.35 7.88 14.10
N GLN A 195 -9.98 8.93 14.83
CA GLN A 195 -10.44 10.30 14.52
C GLN A 195 -9.69 10.94 13.34
N ASN A 196 -8.45 10.49 13.07
CA ASN A 196 -7.56 11.10 12.08
C ASN A 196 -7.26 10.20 10.87
N VAL A 197 -7.57 8.90 10.98
CA VAL A 197 -7.30 7.90 9.95
C VAL A 197 -8.63 7.34 9.45
N LEU A 198 -8.87 7.50 8.14
CA LEU A 198 -10.00 6.90 7.44
C LEU A 198 -9.54 5.63 6.73
N PHE A 199 -10.08 4.48 7.15
CA PHE A 199 -9.95 3.23 6.42
C PHE A 199 -11.03 3.16 5.33
N ILE A 200 -10.64 2.79 4.11
CA ILE A 200 -11.54 2.59 2.97
C ILE A 200 -11.21 1.24 2.33
N PHE A 201 -12.24 0.41 2.16
CA PHE A 201 -12.17 -0.80 1.36
C PHE A 201 -13.16 -0.69 0.19
N CYS A 202 -12.63 -0.62 -1.03
CA CYS A 202 -13.40 -0.47 -2.25
C CYS A 202 -12.76 -1.22 -3.42
N GLY A 203 -13.58 -1.49 -4.45
CA GLY A 203 -13.13 -1.95 -5.76
C GLY A 203 -13.18 -0.84 -6.81
N GLU A 204 -12.97 -1.21 -8.07
CA GLU A 204 -13.03 -0.29 -9.23
C GLU A 204 -14.47 -0.08 -9.75
N PHE A 205 -15.29 -1.12 -9.66
CA PHE A 205 -16.68 -1.13 -10.10
C PHE A 205 -17.48 -2.11 -9.25
N GLY A 206 -18.81 -1.95 -9.24
CA GLY A 206 -19.67 -2.94 -8.60
C GLY A 206 -19.90 -4.18 -9.43
N ARG A 207 -20.72 -5.08 -8.89
CA ARG A 207 -21.00 -6.40 -9.49
C ARG A 207 -22.50 -6.59 -9.71
N THR A 208 -22.87 -7.29 -10.78
CA THR A 208 -24.28 -7.58 -11.10
C THR A 208 -24.99 -8.22 -9.92
N PRO A 209 -26.25 -7.87 -9.58
CA PRO A 209 -26.94 -8.47 -8.43
C PRO A 209 -27.27 -9.96 -8.63
N LYS A 210 -27.22 -10.45 -9.88
CA LYS A 210 -27.46 -11.85 -10.23
C LYS A 210 -26.16 -12.62 -10.36
N VAL A 211 -26.13 -13.83 -9.78
CA VAL A 211 -25.10 -14.83 -10.04
C VAL A 211 -25.40 -15.50 -11.38
N ARG A 212 -24.37 -15.69 -12.21
CA ARG A 212 -24.46 -16.32 -13.52
C ARG A 212 -23.45 -17.47 -13.64
N HIS A 213 -23.72 -18.38 -14.58
CA HIS A 213 -22.87 -19.55 -14.89
C HIS A 213 -22.47 -19.50 -16.37
N GLN A 214 -21.79 -18.41 -16.76
CA GLN A 214 -21.57 -18.09 -18.18
C GLN A 214 -20.44 -18.86 -18.82
N ASP A 215 -19.47 -19.30 -18.02
CA ASP A 215 -18.36 -20.08 -18.57
C ASP A 215 -18.87 -21.47 -19.01
N LYS A 216 -18.82 -21.73 -20.31
CA LYS A 216 -19.28 -22.99 -20.89
C LYS A 216 -18.46 -24.19 -20.43
N LYS A 217 -17.20 -23.99 -20.04
CA LYS A 217 -16.28 -25.06 -19.63
C LYS A 217 -16.49 -25.47 -18.19
N THR A 218 -16.37 -24.52 -17.26
CA THR A 218 -16.42 -24.81 -15.83
C THR A 218 -17.81 -24.69 -15.23
N LYS A 219 -18.73 -23.96 -15.89
CA LYS A 219 -20.08 -23.65 -15.41
C LYS A 219 -20.11 -23.12 -13.96
N ARG A 220 -19.05 -22.45 -13.52
CA ARG A 220 -18.94 -21.93 -12.15
C ARG A 220 -19.82 -20.70 -11.93
N PRO A 221 -20.34 -20.50 -10.70
CA PRO A 221 -21.05 -19.29 -10.34
C PRO A 221 -20.10 -18.09 -10.27
N GLY A 222 -20.48 -16.97 -10.88
CA GLY A 222 -19.77 -15.70 -10.81
C GLY A 222 -20.67 -14.50 -11.06
N ARG A 223 -20.11 -13.29 -10.96
CA ARG A 223 -20.83 -12.02 -11.16
C ARG A 223 -20.07 -11.10 -12.12
N ASP A 224 -20.80 -10.38 -12.98
CA ASP A 224 -20.18 -9.48 -13.96
C ASP A 224 -20.02 -8.05 -13.43
N HIS A 225 -19.30 -7.23 -14.20
CA HIS A 225 -19.15 -5.80 -13.93
C HIS A 225 -20.50 -5.08 -13.97
N TRP A 226 -20.70 -4.16 -13.04
CA TRP A 226 -21.90 -3.33 -12.96
C TRP A 226 -21.54 -1.93 -12.47
N CYS A 227 -21.24 -1.03 -13.40
CA CYS A 227 -20.84 0.36 -13.09
C CYS A 227 -21.97 1.22 -12.49
N ARG A 228 -23.23 0.78 -12.61
CA ARG A 228 -24.41 1.53 -12.14
C ARG A 228 -24.56 1.55 -10.61
N ALA A 229 -23.91 0.64 -9.90
CA ALA A 229 -23.99 0.58 -8.44
C ALA A 229 -22.74 -0.08 -7.87
N MET A 230 -22.11 0.54 -6.87
CA MET A 230 -20.95 0.03 -6.15
C MET A 230 -21.12 0.28 -4.65
N SER A 231 -20.56 -0.61 -3.83
CA SER A 231 -20.50 -0.46 -2.38
C SER A 231 -19.07 -0.12 -1.96
N ILE A 232 -18.94 0.75 -0.97
CA ILE A 232 -17.67 1.12 -0.34
C ILE A 232 -17.84 0.89 1.15
N PHE A 233 -16.87 0.22 1.78
CA PHE A 233 -16.79 0.10 3.23
C PHE A 233 -15.80 1.13 3.75
N MET A 234 -16.21 1.90 4.78
CA MET A 234 -15.36 2.92 5.40
C MET A 234 -15.48 2.85 6.92
N ALA A 235 -14.40 3.17 7.63
CA ALA A 235 -14.37 3.27 9.08
C ALA A 235 -13.33 4.31 9.54
N GLY A 236 -13.59 5.00 10.64
CA GLY A 236 -12.71 6.05 11.17
C GLY A 236 -12.87 7.41 10.46
N GLY A 237 -11.82 8.23 10.49
CA GLY A 237 -11.80 9.60 9.98
C GLY A 237 -12.74 10.57 10.72
N GLY A 238 -13.14 10.23 11.96
CA GLY A 238 -14.13 11.01 12.72
C GLY A 238 -15.53 11.02 12.11
N LEU A 239 -15.84 10.08 11.20
CA LEU A 239 -17.18 9.92 10.64
C LEU A 239 -18.17 9.55 11.75
N LYS A 240 -19.35 10.17 11.74
CA LYS A 240 -20.45 9.96 12.68
C LYS A 240 -21.59 9.18 12.04
#